data_AF-D0UNQ6-F1
#
_entry.id   AF-D0UNQ6-F1
#
_cell.length_a   1.000
_cell.length_b   1.000
_cell.length_c   1.000
_cell.angle_alpha   90.00
_cell.angle_beta   90.00
_cell.angle_gamma   90.00
#
_symmetry.space_group_name_H-M   'P 1'
#
loop_
_entity.id
_entity.type
_entity.pdbx_description
1 polymer ?
#
loop_
_entity_poly.entity_id
_entity_poly.type
_entity_poly.pdbx_seq_one_letter_code
_entity_poly.pdbx_strand_id
1 'polypeptide(L)'
;IRDVKVLYHITGAITFVNEIPWVIEPVYIAQWGTMWIMMRREKRDRRHFKRMRFPPFDDEEPPLDYADNVLDVEPLEAIQIELDPDEDASVCKWFYDHKPLVGTKHVNGSTYRRWNLSLPQMATLYRLANQLLTDLVDTNFFYLFDHKSFFTAKALNMAIPGGPKFEPLIKDSNPAD
;
A
#
# COMPACT_ATOMS: atom_id res chain seq x y z
N ILE A 1 16.30 -1.25 5.77
CA ILE A 1 15.88 -0.90 7.15
C ILE A 1 15.06 0.39 7.10
N ARG A 2 14.12 0.60 8.02
CA ARG A 2 13.36 1.86 8.13
C ARG A 2 13.59 2.47 9.50
N ASP A 3 14.37 3.54 9.53
CA ASP A 3 14.59 4.33 10.74
C ASP A 3 13.45 5.35 10.89
N VAL A 4 12.87 5.41 12.09
CA VAL A 4 11.75 6.30 12.39
C VAL A 4 12.06 7.16 13.60
N LYS A 5 11.47 8.37 13.62
CA LYS A 5 11.58 9.24 14.79
C LYS A 5 10.75 8.67 15.92
N VAL A 6 11.34 8.58 17.10
CA VAL A 6 10.66 8.14 18.32
C VAL A 6 10.59 9.26 19.34
N LEU A 7 9.51 9.25 20.12
CA LEU A 7 9.30 10.08 21.30
C LEU A 7 9.12 9.13 22.49
N TYR A 8 10.02 9.19 23.46
CA TYR A 8 10.01 8.29 24.61
C TYR A 8 9.89 9.07 25.92
N HIS A 9 9.29 8.44 26.93
CA HIS A 9 9.27 8.98 28.29
C HIS A 9 10.65 8.82 28.94
N ILE A 10 11.12 9.82 29.70
CA ILE A 10 12.48 9.83 30.28
C ILE A 10 12.78 8.63 31.19
N THR A 11 11.76 8.05 31.82
CA THR A 11 11.90 6.84 32.65
C THR A 11 11.77 5.53 31.88
N GLY A 12 11.56 5.57 30.56
CA GLY A 12 11.37 4.37 29.72
C GLY A 12 9.97 3.75 29.79
N ALA A 13 8.99 4.42 30.40
CA ALA A 13 7.65 3.86 30.59
C ALA A 13 6.87 3.62 29.29
N ILE A 14 7.11 4.44 28.26
CA ILE A 14 6.44 4.34 26.96
C ILE A 14 7.29 4.98 25.86
N THR A 15 7.18 4.44 24.64
CA THR A 15 7.83 4.95 23.44
C THR A 15 6.84 4.99 22.28
N PHE A 16 6.67 6.15 21.65
CA PHE A 16 5.81 6.37 20.51
C PHE A 16 6.63 6.62 19.25
N VAL A 17 6.14 6.14 18.10
CA VAL A 17 6.65 6.57 16.79
C VAL A 17 6.05 7.93 16.46
N ASN A 18 6.89 8.96 16.34
CA ASN A 18 6.50 10.34 16.10
C ASN A 18 6.69 10.73 14.63
N GLU A 19 6.04 9.99 13.74
CA GLU A 19 6.14 10.20 12.30
C GLU A 19 4.86 9.80 11.57
N ILE A 20 4.50 10.56 10.54
CA ILE A 20 3.39 10.23 9.64
C ILE A 20 4.00 9.70 8.32
N PRO A 21 3.62 8.50 7.86
CA PRO A 21 4.21 7.87 6.68
C PRO A 21 3.64 8.46 5.39
N TRP A 22 4.06 9.66 5.02
CA TRP A 22 3.71 10.28 3.73
C TRP A 22 4.39 9.55 2.57
N VAL A 23 3.64 9.32 1.49
CA VAL A 23 4.12 8.66 0.27
C VAL A 23 3.72 9.47 -0.96
N ILE A 24 4.49 9.35 -2.05
CA ILE A 24 4.07 9.85 -3.37
C ILE A 24 3.16 8.77 -3.97
N GLU A 25 1.88 9.09 -4.14
CA GLU A 25 0.85 8.14 -4.56
C GLU A 25 1.23 7.30 -5.81
N PRO A 26 1.60 7.89 -6.97
CA PRO A 26 1.94 7.09 -8.14
C PRO A 26 3.18 6.21 -7.94
N VAL A 27 4.15 6.65 -7.13
CA VAL A 27 5.32 5.84 -6.76
C VAL A 27 4.89 4.66 -5.90
N TYR A 28 4.04 4.90 -4.90
CA TYR A 28 3.58 3.88 -3.97
C TYR A 28 2.76 2.79 -4.68
N ILE A 29 1.86 3.18 -5.58
CA ILE A 29 1.08 2.24 -6.40
C ILE A 29 2.02 1.41 -7.28
N ALA A 30 3.00 2.04 -7.92
CA ALA A 30 3.98 1.34 -8.74
C ALA A 30 4.83 0.35 -7.93
N GLN A 31 5.30 0.74 -6.73
CA GLN A 31 6.01 -0.15 -5.82
C GLN A 31 5.17 -1.38 -5.47
N TRP A 32 3.90 -1.20 -5.13
CA TRP A 32 2.99 -2.33 -4.90
C TRP A 32 2.70 -3.16 -6.15
N GLY A 33 2.68 -2.53 -7.33
CA GLY A 33 2.57 -3.21 -8.62
C GLY A 33 3.75 -4.13 -8.88
N THR A 34 4.98 -3.69 -8.62
CA THR A 34 6.16 -4.56 -8.73
C THR A 34 6.16 -5.65 -7.65
N MET A 35 5.71 -5.34 -6.43
CA MET A 35 5.55 -6.35 -5.37
C MET A 35 4.59 -7.46 -5.79
N TRP A 36 3.45 -7.10 -6.38
CA TRP A 36 2.47 -8.06 -6.89
C TRP A 36 3.08 -9.02 -7.92
N ILE A 37 3.87 -8.50 -8.85
CA ILE A 37 4.56 -9.32 -9.86
C ILE A 37 5.55 -10.27 -9.19
N MET A 38 6.41 -9.77 -8.30
CA MET A 38 7.45 -10.57 -7.65
C MET A 38 6.85 -11.65 -6.75
N MET A 39 5.83 -11.31 -5.95
CA MET A 39 5.16 -12.29 -5.10
C MET A 39 4.45 -13.38 -5.90
N ARG A 40 3.86 -13.05 -7.07
CA ARG A 40 3.25 -14.05 -7.96
C ARG A 40 4.30 -14.96 -8.60
N ARG A 41 5.45 -14.42 -9.01
CA ARG A 41 6.58 -15.20 -9.53
C ARG A 41 7.12 -16.16 -8.47
N GLU A 42 7.37 -15.66 -7.25
CA GLU A 42 7.82 -16.47 -6.13
C GLU A 42 6.85 -17.60 -5.80
N LYS A 43 5.53 -17.31 -5.79
CA LYS A 43 4.49 -18.32 -5.55
C LYS A 43 4.43 -19.38 -6.66
N ARG A 44 4.73 -19.01 -7.91
CA ARG A 44 4.77 -19.94 -9.06
C ARG A 44 6.01 -20.83 -8.99
N ASP A 45 7.17 -20.26 -8.65
CA ASP A 45 8.47 -20.93 -8.79
C ASP A 45 8.85 -21.76 -7.56
N ARG A 46 8.42 -21.35 -6.37
CA ARG A 46 8.71 -22.08 -5.12
C ARG A 46 7.82 -23.31 -4.95
N ARG A 47 8.42 -24.51 -5.03
CA ARG A 47 7.73 -25.80 -4.88
C ARG A 47 7.10 -26.02 -3.50
N HIS A 48 7.83 -25.68 -2.43
CA HIS A 48 7.35 -25.82 -1.06
C HIS A 48 7.39 -24.47 -0.35
N PHE A 49 6.25 -23.78 -0.33
CA PHE A 49 6.10 -22.52 0.39
C PHE A 49 5.66 -22.79 1.83
N LYS A 50 6.61 -22.76 2.77
CA LYS A 50 6.33 -22.90 4.20
C LYS A 50 5.91 -21.56 4.78
N ARG A 51 4.68 -21.48 5.30
CA ARG A 51 4.19 -20.29 6.02
C ARG A 51 4.82 -20.23 7.41
N MET A 52 4.94 -19.02 7.94
CA MET A 52 5.32 -18.80 9.33
C MET A 52 4.29 -19.41 10.28
N ARG A 53 4.73 -19.82 11.47
CA ARG A 53 3.85 -20.26 12.55
C ARG A 53 3.48 -19.07 13.43
N PHE A 54 2.30 -19.13 14.04
CA PHE A 54 1.81 -18.10 14.95
C PHE A 54 1.39 -18.75 16.28
N PRO A 55 1.83 -18.23 17.44
CA PRO A 55 2.78 -17.12 17.59
C PRO A 55 4.22 -17.50 17.13
N PRO A 56 5.06 -16.53 16.71
CA PRO A 56 6.44 -16.81 16.29
C PRO A 56 7.37 -17.20 17.44
N PHE A 57 7.09 -16.74 18.65
CA PHE A 57 7.84 -16.99 19.88
C PHE A 57 6.96 -17.71 20.89
N ASP A 58 7.60 -18.41 21.83
CA ASP A 58 6.92 -19.04 22.97
C ASP A 58 6.49 -17.98 23.99
N ASP A 59 5.38 -18.21 24.70
CA ASP A 59 4.84 -17.27 25.68
C ASP A 59 5.70 -17.21 26.96
N GLU A 60 6.50 -18.25 27.21
CA GLU A 60 7.44 -18.33 28.34
C GLU A 60 8.81 -17.68 28.04
N GLU A 61 9.11 -17.38 26.77
CA GLU A 61 10.35 -16.74 26.38
C GLU A 61 10.26 -15.20 26.54
N PRO A 62 11.22 -14.56 27.23
CA PRO A 62 11.23 -13.10 27.31
C PRO A 62 11.49 -12.47 25.94
N PRO A 63 11.02 -11.23 25.70
CA PRO A 63 11.33 -10.51 24.47
C PRO A 63 12.85 -10.39 24.25
N LEU A 64 13.28 -10.62 23.01
CA LEU A 64 14.68 -10.51 22.61
C LEU A 64 15.17 -9.06 22.63
N ASP A 65 16.37 -8.84 23.16
CA ASP A 65 17.05 -7.54 23.11
C ASP A 65 17.59 -7.26 21.70
N TYR A 66 17.36 -6.03 21.23
CA TYR A 66 17.75 -5.62 19.87
C TYR A 66 19.27 -5.48 19.70
N ALA A 67 19.96 -4.92 20.70
CA ALA A 67 21.41 -4.69 20.61
C ALA A 67 22.16 -6.01 20.60
N ASP A 68 21.74 -6.97 21.42
CA ASP A 68 22.43 -8.25 21.55
C ASP A 68 22.13 -9.23 20.39
N ASN A 69 20.91 -9.20 19.84
CA ASN A 69 20.45 -10.26 18.91
C ASN A 69 20.23 -9.81 17.46
N VAL A 70 20.03 -8.52 17.21
CA VAL A 70 19.52 -8.04 15.90
C VAL A 70 20.43 -6.99 15.28
N LEU A 71 21.04 -6.10 16.07
CA LEU A 71 21.78 -4.93 15.56
C LEU A 71 22.91 -5.30 14.59
N ASP A 72 23.67 -6.35 14.88
CA ASP A 72 24.82 -6.79 14.08
C ASP A 72 24.45 -7.77 12.94
N VAL A 73 23.18 -8.16 12.84
CA VAL A 73 22.71 -9.11 11.83
C VAL A 73 22.27 -8.36 10.58
N GLU A 74 22.95 -8.62 9.46
CA GLU A 74 22.56 -8.05 8.17
C GLU A 74 21.17 -8.58 7.75
N PRO A 75 20.21 -7.70 7.44
CA PRO A 75 18.89 -8.13 6.99
C PRO A 75 18.97 -8.91 5.68
N LEU A 76 18.10 -9.90 5.53
CA LEU A 76 17.87 -10.56 4.26
C LEU A 76 17.43 -9.57 3.19
N GLU A 77 17.72 -9.92 1.94
CA GLU A 77 17.36 -9.11 0.79
C GLU A 77 15.84 -8.84 0.74
N ALA A 78 15.49 -7.58 0.49
CA ALA A 78 14.12 -7.16 0.35
C ALA A 78 13.54 -7.66 -0.99
N ILE A 79 12.21 -7.79 -1.06
CA ILE A 79 11.55 -8.04 -2.35
C ILE A 79 11.76 -6.80 -3.23
N GLN A 80 12.52 -6.96 -4.31
CA GLN A 80 12.74 -5.94 -5.33
C GLN A 80 12.72 -6.59 -6.69
N ILE A 81 12.02 -5.96 -7.65
CA ILE A 81 12.16 -6.34 -9.05
C ILE A 81 13.46 -5.75 -9.60
N GLU A 82 14.17 -6.53 -10.42
CA GLU A 82 15.23 -5.99 -11.26
C GLU A 82 14.60 -5.02 -12.27
N LEU A 83 15.00 -3.75 -12.20
CA LEU A 83 14.56 -2.68 -13.10
C LEU A 83 15.50 -2.60 -14.29
N ASP A 84 14.95 -2.35 -15.47
CA ASP A 84 15.76 -2.21 -16.69
C ASP A 84 16.46 -0.85 -16.69
N PRO A 85 17.80 -0.79 -16.85
CA PRO A 85 18.55 0.45 -16.76
C PRO A 85 18.23 1.45 -17.90
N ASP A 86 17.70 0.99 -19.02
CA ASP A 86 17.36 1.81 -20.18
C ASP A 86 15.87 2.19 -20.18
N GLU A 87 14.96 1.23 -19.97
CA GLU A 87 13.52 1.49 -19.96
C GLU A 87 13.03 2.16 -18.66
N ASP A 88 13.61 1.78 -17.51
CA ASP A 88 13.26 2.28 -16.17
C ASP A 88 14.23 3.35 -15.66
N ALA A 89 15.10 3.86 -16.53
CA ALA A 89 16.16 4.82 -16.20
C ALA A 89 15.68 6.01 -15.34
N SER A 90 14.44 6.47 -15.58
CA SER A 90 13.84 7.64 -14.93
C SER A 90 13.54 7.43 -13.43
N VAL A 91 13.36 6.16 -12.99
CA VAL A 91 13.00 5.80 -11.61
C VAL A 91 14.01 4.88 -10.93
N CYS A 92 14.80 4.12 -11.69
CA CYS A 92 15.66 3.02 -11.23
C CYS A 92 16.49 3.34 -9.98
N LYS A 93 17.10 4.54 -9.92
CA LYS A 93 18.01 4.93 -8.83
C LYS A 93 17.37 5.14 -7.46
N TRP A 94 16.08 5.47 -7.42
CA TRP A 94 15.40 5.90 -6.18
C TRP A 94 14.13 5.10 -5.91
N PHE A 95 13.72 4.21 -6.82
CA PHE A 95 12.40 3.59 -6.79
C PHE A 95 12.10 2.81 -5.49
N TYR A 96 13.10 2.19 -4.87
CA TYR A 96 12.95 1.42 -3.63
C TYR A 96 13.42 2.15 -2.36
N ASP A 97 13.72 3.44 -2.46
CA ASP A 97 14.07 4.25 -1.30
C ASP A 97 12.86 4.42 -0.36
N HIS A 98 13.11 4.59 0.94
CA HIS A 98 12.05 4.83 1.92
C HIS A 98 11.29 6.14 1.63
N LYS A 99 12.02 7.22 1.33
CA LYS A 99 11.49 8.53 0.93
C LYS A 99 12.19 8.99 -0.34
N PRO A 100 11.74 8.51 -1.51
CA PRO A 100 12.42 8.81 -2.76
C PRO A 100 12.45 10.31 -3.07
N LEU A 101 13.47 10.75 -3.79
CA LEU A 101 13.59 12.12 -4.32
C LEU A 101 13.71 13.24 -3.26
N VAL A 102 13.84 12.93 -1.97
CA VAL A 102 14.12 13.93 -0.93
C VAL A 102 15.43 14.66 -1.25
N GLY A 103 15.41 16.00 -1.16
CA GLY A 103 16.54 16.85 -1.52
C GLY A 103 16.60 17.24 -3.00
N THR A 104 15.69 16.74 -3.83
CA THR A 104 15.55 17.14 -5.24
C THR A 104 14.43 18.17 -5.42
N LYS A 105 14.35 18.77 -6.62
CA LYS A 105 13.25 19.67 -7.01
C LYS A 105 11.88 19.00 -7.11
N HIS A 106 11.82 17.66 -7.09
CA HIS A 106 10.59 16.90 -7.27
C HIS A 106 9.73 16.83 -6.02
N VAL A 107 10.26 17.19 -4.85
CA VAL A 107 9.49 17.24 -3.60
C VAL A 107 9.80 18.53 -2.86
N ASN A 108 8.86 18.98 -2.03
CA ASN A 108 8.98 20.24 -1.30
C ASN A 108 9.99 20.23 -0.12
N GLY A 109 10.82 19.19 -0.02
CA GLY A 109 11.79 18.99 1.05
C GLY A 109 11.44 17.83 1.98
N SER A 110 12.07 17.79 3.15
CA SER A 110 11.98 16.69 4.13
C SER A 110 10.60 16.52 4.76
N THR A 111 9.73 17.53 4.65
CA THR A 111 8.32 17.41 5.09
C THR A 111 7.50 16.50 4.19
N TYR A 112 7.92 16.30 2.93
CA TYR A 112 7.41 15.29 2.01
C TYR A 112 5.88 15.34 1.76
N ARG A 113 5.33 16.55 1.60
CA ARG A 113 3.88 16.77 1.46
C ARG A 113 3.42 17.09 0.04
N ARG A 114 4.31 17.61 -0.80
CA ARG A 114 4.01 17.96 -2.19
C ARG A 114 5.08 17.38 -3.09
N TRP A 115 4.65 16.88 -4.25
CA TRP A 115 5.50 16.30 -5.26
C TRP A 115 5.18 16.87 -6.63
N ASN A 116 6.17 16.86 -7.52
CA ASN A 116 6.06 17.24 -8.92
C ASN A 116 7.02 16.37 -9.75
N LEU A 117 6.46 15.40 -10.47
CA LEU A 117 7.22 14.43 -11.26
C LEU A 117 7.27 14.83 -12.73
N SER A 118 8.34 14.45 -13.41
CA SER A 118 8.46 14.65 -14.86
C SER A 118 7.59 13.66 -15.64
N LEU A 119 7.26 13.98 -16.89
CA LEU A 119 6.48 13.10 -17.74
C LEU A 119 7.13 11.71 -17.93
N PRO A 120 8.45 11.59 -18.18
CA PRO A 120 9.09 10.27 -18.26
C PRO A 120 8.99 9.46 -16.97
N GLN A 121 9.12 10.09 -15.79
CA GLN A 121 8.93 9.41 -14.51
C GLN A 121 7.51 8.88 -14.38
N MET A 122 6.51 9.70 -14.68
CA MET A 122 5.10 9.30 -14.62
C MET A 122 4.77 8.16 -15.58
N ALA A 123 5.30 8.20 -16.81
CA ALA A 123 5.09 7.14 -17.80
C ALA A 123 5.68 5.79 -17.33
N THR A 124 6.90 5.80 -16.79
CA THR A 124 7.54 4.61 -16.23
C THR A 124 6.76 4.07 -15.03
N LEU A 125 6.36 4.94 -14.08
CA LEU A 125 5.57 4.53 -12.92
C LEU A 125 4.22 3.92 -13.31
N TYR A 126 3.52 4.52 -14.28
CA TYR A 126 2.25 4.00 -14.79
C TYR A 126 2.41 2.58 -15.38
N ARG A 127 3.47 2.36 -16.16
CA ARG A 127 3.79 1.05 -16.72
C ARG A 127 4.07 -0.01 -15.65
N LEU A 128 4.86 0.34 -14.62
CA LEU A 128 5.16 -0.57 -13.49
C LEU A 128 3.92 -0.87 -12.64
N ALA A 129 2.99 0.08 -12.52
CA ALA A 129 1.74 -0.04 -11.78
C ALA A 129 0.63 -0.81 -12.53
N ASN A 130 0.83 -1.17 -13.80
CA ASN A 130 -0.24 -1.65 -14.69
C ASN A 130 -1.00 -2.88 -14.16
N GLN A 131 -0.39 -3.70 -13.30
CA GLN A 131 -1.08 -4.85 -12.69
C GLN A 131 -2.17 -4.48 -11.67
N LEU A 132 -2.14 -3.25 -11.15
CA LEU A 132 -3.07 -2.76 -10.12
C LEU A 132 -4.00 -1.65 -10.62
N LEU A 133 -3.71 -1.07 -11.78
CA LEU A 133 -4.52 -0.02 -12.37
C LEU A 133 -5.67 -0.61 -13.19
N THR A 134 -6.70 0.19 -13.38
CA THR A 134 -7.83 -0.18 -14.24
C THR A 134 -7.51 0.15 -15.70
N ASP A 135 -7.84 -0.76 -16.60
CA ASP A 135 -7.77 -0.54 -18.04
C ASP A 135 -9.02 0.21 -18.58
N LEU A 136 -9.97 0.54 -17.70
CA LEU A 136 -11.23 1.18 -18.06
C LEU A 136 -11.03 2.68 -18.31
N VAL A 137 -11.22 3.08 -19.55
CA VAL A 137 -11.11 4.49 -19.98
C VAL A 137 -12.47 5.20 -19.98
N ASP A 138 -13.56 4.47 -20.28
CA ASP A 138 -14.90 5.04 -20.36
C ASP A 138 -15.61 4.99 -19.00
N THR A 139 -16.00 6.16 -18.50
CA THR A 139 -16.80 6.31 -17.28
C THR A 139 -18.17 5.66 -17.37
N ASN A 140 -18.71 5.43 -18.57
CA ASN A 140 -19.99 4.74 -18.76
C ASN A 140 -19.95 3.27 -18.30
N PHE A 141 -18.77 2.69 -18.15
CA PHE A 141 -18.62 1.36 -17.53
C PHE A 141 -19.29 1.30 -16.15
N PHE A 142 -19.27 2.41 -15.40
CA PHE A 142 -19.88 2.51 -14.07
C PHE A 142 -21.37 2.87 -14.09
N TYR A 143 -22.07 2.68 -15.22
CA TYR A 143 -23.52 2.88 -15.28
C TYR A 143 -24.23 2.00 -14.24
N LEU A 144 -25.02 2.63 -13.36
CA LEU A 144 -25.65 2.01 -12.17
C LEU A 144 -24.67 1.46 -11.12
N PHE A 145 -23.36 1.65 -11.30
CA PHE A 145 -22.29 1.21 -10.40
C PHE A 145 -21.46 2.39 -9.88
N ASP A 146 -22.10 3.56 -9.78
CA ASP A 146 -21.56 4.77 -9.17
C ASP A 146 -22.20 5.03 -7.78
N HIS A 147 -21.59 5.92 -7.00
CA HIS A 147 -22.07 6.22 -5.66
C HIS A 147 -23.51 6.72 -5.63
N LYS A 148 -23.94 7.51 -6.62
CA LYS A 148 -25.32 8.04 -6.67
C LYS A 148 -26.33 6.93 -6.88
N SER A 149 -26.06 5.99 -7.78
CA SER A 149 -26.95 4.83 -8.00
C SER A 149 -27.05 3.97 -6.74
N PHE A 150 -25.95 3.74 -6.03
CA PHE A 150 -25.97 2.99 -4.77
C PHE A 150 -26.74 3.72 -3.66
N PHE A 151 -26.63 5.05 -3.55
CA PHE A 151 -27.40 5.81 -2.57
C PHE A 151 -28.90 5.73 -2.86
N THR A 152 -29.30 5.86 -4.12
CA THR A 152 -30.70 5.72 -4.54
C THR A 152 -31.23 4.31 -4.28
N ALA A 153 -30.48 3.28 -4.67
CA ALA A 153 -30.85 1.88 -4.44
C ALA A 153 -31.04 1.59 -2.94
N LYS A 154 -30.13 2.09 -2.10
CA LYS A 154 -30.24 2.00 -0.63
C LYS A 154 -31.49 2.69 -0.10
N ALA A 155 -31.78 3.92 -0.55
CA ALA A 155 -32.93 4.67 -0.08
C ALA A 155 -34.27 4.01 -0.45
N LEU A 156 -34.33 3.42 -1.64
CA LEU A 156 -35.51 2.72 -2.16
C LEU A 156 -35.62 1.26 -1.69
N ASN A 157 -34.68 0.78 -0.88
CA ASN A 157 -34.59 -0.63 -0.49
C ASN A 157 -34.60 -1.59 -1.71
N MET A 158 -33.92 -1.18 -2.78
CA MET A 158 -33.73 -1.96 -4.00
C MET A 158 -32.26 -2.40 -4.12
N ALA A 159 -32.02 -3.53 -4.78
CA ALA A 159 -30.68 -4.06 -4.99
C ALA A 159 -30.35 -4.08 -6.48
N ILE A 160 -29.25 -3.40 -6.85
CA ILE A 160 -28.67 -3.49 -8.19
C ILE A 160 -27.97 -4.86 -8.31
N PRO A 161 -28.14 -5.63 -9.41
CA PRO A 161 -27.42 -6.90 -9.58
C PRO A 161 -25.90 -6.73 -9.43
N GLY A 162 -25.28 -7.55 -8.58
CA GLY A 162 -23.85 -7.45 -8.25
C GLY A 162 -23.48 -6.32 -7.27
N GLY A 163 -24.41 -5.42 -6.95
CA GLY A 163 -24.23 -4.33 -6.01
C GLY A 163 -24.48 -4.72 -4.54
N PRO A 164 -24.19 -3.82 -3.59
CA PRO A 164 -24.45 -4.03 -2.18
C PRO A 164 -25.95 -4.04 -1.84
N LYS A 165 -26.29 -4.72 -0.75
CA LYS A 165 -27.64 -4.70 -0.15
C LYS A 165 -27.58 -4.01 1.21
N PHE A 166 -28.67 -3.36 1.59
CA PHE A 166 -28.78 -2.60 2.84
C PHE A 166 -30.10 -2.91 3.53
N GLU A 167 -30.20 -2.58 4.82
CA GLU A 167 -31.49 -2.56 5.50
C GLU A 167 -32.39 -1.44 4.95
N PRO A 168 -33.72 -1.63 4.94
CA PRO A 168 -34.68 -0.61 4.54
C PRO A 168 -34.50 0.67 5.38
N LEU A 169 -34.55 1.83 4.72
CA LEU A 169 -34.41 3.13 5.40
C LEU A 169 -35.60 3.41 6.34
N ILE A 170 -36.80 3.04 5.90
CA ILE A 170 -38.02 3.07 6.70
C ILE A 170 -38.42 1.62 6.95
N LYS A 171 -38.49 1.23 8.22
CA LYS A 171 -39.02 -0.07 8.65
C LYS A 171 -40.51 0.13 8.86
N ASP A 172 -41.31 -0.09 7.81
CA ASP A 172 -42.75 0.17 7.94
C ASP A 172 -43.37 -0.63 9.08
N SER A 173 -44.08 0.11 9.93
CA SER A 173 -44.94 -0.39 11.01
C SER A 173 -46.39 -0.48 10.53
N ASN A 174 -46.64 -0.93 9.30
CA ASN A 174 -48.01 -1.17 8.83
C ASN A 174 -48.12 -2.37 7.88
N PRO A 175 -48.83 -3.44 8.27
CA PRO A 175 -49.05 -4.64 7.47
C PRO A 175 -50.35 -4.55 6.65
N ALA A 176 -50.58 -3.46 5.94
CA ALA A 176 -51.77 -3.28 5.10
C ALA A 176 -51.56 -2.22 4.01
N ASP A 177 -50.89 -2.62 2.93
CA ASP A 177 -51.18 -2.28 1.53
C ASP A 177 -50.55 -3.37 0.63
#